data_AF-A0A966DQB1-F1
#
_entry.id   AF-A0A966DQB1-F1
#
_cell.length_a   1.000
_cell.length_b   1.000
_cell.length_c   1.000
_cell.angle_alpha   90.00
_cell.angle_beta   90.00
_cell.angle_gamma   90.00
#
_symmetry.space_group_name_H-M   'P 1'
#
loop_
_entity.id
_entity.type
_entity.pdbx_description
1 polymer ?
#
loop_
_entity_poly.entity_id
_entity_poly.type
_entity_poly.pdbx_seq_one_letter_code
_entity_poly.pdbx_strand_id
1 'polypeptide(L)' 'KIPPQRQLDIRIHKKIIVCEYCGRILVDDMITDTVDASFNK' A
#
# COMPACT_ATOMS: atom_id res chain seq x y z
N LYS A 1 4.27 -10.90 -9.71
CA LYS A 1 5.50 -10.08 -9.89
C LYS A 1 5.08 -8.77 -10.54
N ILE A 2 5.16 -7.65 -9.82
CA ILE A 2 4.63 -6.35 -10.26
C ILE A 2 5.64 -5.72 -11.25
N PRO A 3 5.19 -5.16 -12.40
CA PRO A 3 6.08 -4.51 -13.37
C PRO A 3 6.86 -3.34 -12.73
N PRO A 4 8.13 -3.10 -13.14
CA PRO A 4 8.97 -2.05 -12.56
C PRO A 4 8.36 -0.65 -12.71
N GLN A 5 7.62 -0.41 -13.80
CA GLN A 5 6.91 0.85 -14.03
C GLN A 5 5.88 1.15 -12.93
N ARG A 6 5.19 0.12 -12.40
CA ARG A 6 4.18 0.28 -11.34
C ARG A 6 4.79 0.42 -9.94
N GLN A 7 6.03 -0.04 -9.74
CA GLN A 7 6.78 0.22 -8.50
C GLN A 7 7.15 1.70 -8.34
N LEU A 8 7.34 2.42 -9.45
CA LEU A 8 7.58 3.86 -9.43
C LEU A 8 6.30 4.61 -9.03
N ASP A 9 5.13 4.25 -9.57
CA ASP A 9 3.84 4.83 -9.16
C ASP A 9 3.52 4.57 -7.67
N ILE A 10 3.95 3.43 -7.14
CA ILE A 10 3.87 3.10 -5.71
C ILE A 10 4.73 4.04 -4.86
N ARG A 11 5.91 4.44 -5.35
CA ARG A 11 6.81 5.40 -4.68
C ARG A 11 6.35 6.86 -4.80
N ILE A 12 5.47 7.19 -5.75
CA ILE A 12 5.00 8.56 -6.02
C ILE A 12 3.89 9.04 -5.04
N HIS A 13 3.78 8.46 -3.84
CA HIS A 13 2.92 8.96 -2.73
C HIS A 13 1.40 8.80 -2.93
N LYS A 14 0.92 7.84 -3.72
CA LYS A 14 -0.47 7.38 -3.51
C LYS A 14 -0.47 6.55 -2.24
N LYS A 15 -0.99 7.13 -1.15
CA LYS A 15 -1.16 6.49 0.18
C LYS A 15 -1.80 5.09 0.15
N ILE A 16 -2.47 4.76 -0.96
CA ILE A 16 -3.12 3.49 -1.24
C ILE A 16 -2.86 3.14 -2.71
N ILE A 17 -2.24 1.99 -2.99
CA ILE A 17 -2.07 1.44 -4.33
C ILE A 17 -2.76 0.09 -4.45
N VAL A 18 -3.46 -0.13 -5.56
CA VAL A 18 -4.13 -1.41 -5.84
C VAL A 18 -3.30 -2.23 -6.84
N CYS A 19 -3.04 -3.49 -6.52
CA CYS A 19 -2.45 -4.47 -7.43
C CYS A 19 -3.49 -4.98 -8.42
N GLU A 20 -3.47 -4.53 -9.67
CA GLU A 20 -4.45 -4.99 -10.68
C GLU A 20 -4.33 -6.48 -11.08
N TYR A 21 -3.20 -7.13 -10.77
CA TYR A 21 -2.98 -8.55 -11.06
C TYR A 21 -3.47 -9.48 -9.95
N CYS A 22 -3.56 -8.98 -8.72
CA CYS A 22 -3.76 -9.79 -7.53
C CYS A 22 -4.84 -9.25 -6.60
N GLY A 23 -5.42 -8.09 -6.92
CA GLY A 23 -6.42 -7.37 -6.14
C GLY A 23 -5.93 -6.82 -4.80
N ARG A 24 -4.69 -7.11 -4.40
CA ARG A 24 -4.15 -6.72 -3.10
C ARG A 24 -3.91 -5.22 -3.03
N ILE A 25 -4.38 -4.62 -1.95
CA ILE A 25 -4.21 -3.21 -1.67
C ILE A 25 -2.91 -3.07 -0.86
N LEU A 26 -1.98 -2.29 -1.38
CA LEU A 26 -0.75 -1.88 -0.72
C LEU A 26 -1.02 -0.51 -0.08
N VAL A 27 -0.92 -0.45 1.23
CA VAL A 27 -1.14 0.78 2.01
C VAL A 27 0.20 1.19 2.60
N ASP A 28 0.42 2.50 2.73
CA ASP A 28 1.61 3.05 3.37
C ASP A 28 1.77 2.55 4.81
N ASP A 29 3.01 2.22 5.21
CA ASP A 29 3.32 1.67 6.53
C ASP A 29 2.91 2.62 7.65
N MET A 30 2.99 3.95 7.46
CA MET A 30 2.56 4.91 8.49
C MET A 30 1.06 4.81 8.79
N ILE A 31 0.24 4.51 7.78
CA ILE A 31 -1.21 4.36 7.96
C ILE A 31 -1.50 3.03 8.63
N THR A 32 -0.82 1.96 8.21
CA THR A 32 -0.90 0.63 8.82
C THR A 32 -0.59 0.71 10.31
N ASP A 33 0.51 1.36 10.69
CA ASP A 33 0.91 1.55 12.10
C ASP A 33 -0.14 2.32 12.92
N THR A 34 -0.77 3.36 12.35
CA THR A 34 -1.82 4.12 13.06
C THR A 34 -3.10 3.32 13.28
N VAL A 35 -3.45 2.47 12.31
CA VAL A 35 -4.64 1.60 12.39
C VAL A 35 -4.38 0.47 13.37
N ASP A 36 -3.21 -0.18 13.32
CA ASP A 36 -2.86 -1.26 14.24
C ASP A 36 -2.85 -0.80 15.71
N ALA A 37 -2.34 0.41 15.98
CA ALA A 37 -2.39 1.02 17.31
C ALA A 37 -3.81 1.36 17.81
N SER A 38 -4.74 1.58 16.88
CA SER A 38 -6.12 1.99 17.20
C SER A 38 -7.08 0.81 17.34
N PHE A 39 -6.82 -0.31 16.65
CA PHE A 39 -7.73 -1.45 16.58
C PHE A 39 -7.32 -2.65 17.45
N ASN A 40 -6.05 -2.78 17.86
CA ASN A 40 -5.60 -3.92 18.67
C ASN A 40 -5.66 -3.66 20.19
N LYS A 41 -6.63 -2.84 20.61
CA LYS A 41 -6.94 -2.55 22.02
C LYS A 41 -8.16 -3.34 22.49
#